data_AF-A0A5S9MGB0-F1
#
_entry.id   AF-A0A5S9MGB0-F1
#
_cell.length_a   1.000
_cell.length_b   1.000
_cell.length_c   1.000
_cell.angle_alpha   90.00
_cell.angle_beta   90.00
_cell.angle_gamma   90.00
#
_symmetry.space_group_name_H-M   'P 1'
#
loop_
_entity.id
_entity.type
_entity.pdbx_description
1 polymer ?
#
loop_
_entity_poly.entity_id
_entity_poly.type
_entity_poly.pdbx_seq_one_letter_code
_entity_poly.pdbx_strand_id
1 'polypeptide(L)' 'MAFHDETLPAEGAKTAHFCSMCGPKFCSMKISHDIRNQSEEVKREMEKKAKEFVSQGSQIYQP' A
#
# COMPACT_ATOMS: atom_id res chain seq x y z
N MET A 1 19.83 -10.22 -1.83
CA MET A 1 18.63 -10.94 -2.30
C MET A 1 18.72 -12.44 -1.96
N ALA A 2 19.13 -12.82 -0.74
CA ALA A 2 19.35 -14.23 -0.39
C ALA A 2 18.18 -14.83 0.43
N PHE A 3 17.72 -14.11 1.45
CA PHE A 3 16.70 -14.60 2.38
C PHE A 3 15.25 -14.69 1.81
N HIS A 4 14.96 -14.05 0.68
CA HIS A 4 13.65 -14.13 0.04
C HIS A 4 13.43 -15.52 -0.61
N ASP A 5 14.49 -16.08 -1.20
CA ASP A 5 14.41 -17.29 -2.03
C ASP A 5 14.64 -18.58 -1.22
N GLU A 6 15.16 -18.47 0.01
CA GLU A 6 15.37 -19.61 0.91
C GLU A 6 14.06 -20.31 1.31
N THR A 7 12.96 -19.55 1.41
CA THR A 7 11.65 -20.07 1.86
C THR A 7 10.61 -20.15 0.73
N LEU A 8 10.88 -19.55 -0.42
CA LEU A 8 10.03 -19.54 -1.60
C LEU A 8 10.86 -19.83 -2.87
N PRO A 9 11.36 -21.07 -3.06
CA PRO A 9 12.29 -21.40 -4.15
C PRO A 9 11.63 -21.50 -5.53
N ALA A 10 10.29 -21.48 -5.60
CA ALA A 10 9.58 -21.56 -6.87
C ALA A 10 9.74 -20.27 -7.67
N GLU A 11 10.07 -20.37 -8.96
CA GLU A 11 10.22 -19.21 -9.87
C GLU A 11 8.97 -18.30 -9.88
N GLY A 12 7.77 -18.89 -9.78
CA GLY A 12 6.52 -18.13 -9.69
C GLY A 12 6.40 -17.23 -8.45
N ALA A 13 7.15 -17.52 -7.38
CA ALA A 13 7.18 -16.69 -6.18
C ALA A 13 8.00 -15.41 -6.36
N LYS A 14 8.92 -15.35 -7.35
CA LYS A 14 9.69 -14.14 -7.66
C LYS A 14 8.83 -13.04 -8.30
N THR A 15 7.72 -13.43 -8.93
CA THR A 15 6.74 -12.51 -9.53
C THR A 15 5.48 -12.35 -8.69
N ALA A 16 5.39 -13.02 -7.54
CA ALA A 16 4.21 -12.99 -6.70
C ALA A 16 4.18 -11.71 -5.83
N HIS A 17 2.99 -11.11 -5.70
CA HIS A 17 2.77 -9.93 -4.87
C HIS A 17 2.62 -10.28 -3.37
N PHE A 18 3.47 -11.17 -2.84
CA PHE A 18 3.58 -11.43 -1.42
C PHE A 18 4.98 -11.92 -1.08
N CYS A 19 5.52 -11.49 0.05
CA CYS A 19 6.77 -12.03 0.60
C CYS A 19 6.46 -13.15 1.61
N SER A 20 7.47 -13.98 1.88
CA SER A 20 7.41 -15.13 2.80
C SER A 20 6.93 -14.82 4.21
N MET A 21 6.98 -13.55 4.63
CA MET A 21 6.53 -13.12 5.97
C MET A 21 5.00 -13.03 6.13
N CYS A 22 4.24 -12.82 5.05
CA CYS A 22 2.81 -12.51 5.17
C CYS A 22 1.88 -13.44 4.36
N GLY A 23 2.43 -14.17 3.39
CA GLY A 23 1.63 -15.03 2.51
C GLY A 23 0.59 -14.25 1.68
N PRO A 24 -0.14 -14.94 0.78
CA PRO A 24 -1.01 -14.29 -0.19
C PRO A 24 -2.24 -13.59 0.44
N LYS A 25 -2.64 -13.97 1.65
CA LYS A 25 -3.81 -13.41 2.34
C LYS A 25 -3.52 -12.18 3.19
N PHE A 26 -2.29 -11.98 3.65
CA PHE A 26 -1.95 -10.90 4.59
C PHE A 26 -0.86 -9.96 4.08
N CYS A 27 -0.57 -9.96 2.78
CA CYS A 27 0.36 -9.00 2.22
C CYS A 27 -0.18 -7.58 2.37
N SER A 28 0.40 -6.82 3.30
CA SER A 28 0.04 -5.45 3.63
C SER A 28 0.04 -4.52 2.42
N MET A 29 0.98 -4.70 1.49
CA MET A 29 1.02 -3.98 0.23
C MET A 29 -0.17 -4.28 -0.68
N LYS A 30 -0.53 -5.57 -0.85
CA LYS A 30 -1.67 -5.98 -1.68
C LYS A 30 -2.98 -5.46 -1.11
N ILE A 31 -3.18 -5.59 0.21
CA ILE A 31 -4.36 -5.06 0.91
C ILE A 31 -4.45 -3.54 0.74
N SER A 32 -3.34 -2.82 0.92
CA SER A 32 -3.31 -1.36 0.73
C SER A 32 -3.64 -0.95 -0.70
N HIS A 33 -3.14 -1.69 -1.69
CA HIS A 33 -3.41 -1.44 -3.09
C HIS A 33 -4.89 -1.71 -3.44
N ASP A 34 -5.46 -2.79 -2.92
CA ASP A 34 -6.87 -3.13 -3.15
C ASP A 34 -7.81 -2.10 -2.51
N ILE A 35 -7.52 -1.63 -1.29
CA ILE A 35 -8.28 -0.54 -0.64
C ILE A 35 -8.22 0.75 -1.46
N ARG A 36 -7.04 1.12 -2.00
CA ARG A 36 -6.87 2.31 -2.85
C ARG A 36 -7.66 2.22 -4.16
N ASN A 37 -7.78 1.02 -4.72
CA ASN A 37 -8.44 0.81 -6.01
C ASN A 37 -9.96 0.64 -5.93
N GLN A 38 -10.52 0.35 -4.75
CA GLN A 38 -11.92 -0.07 -4.62
C GLN A 38 -12.91 1.06 -4.34
N SER A 39 -12.48 2.31 -4.13
CA SER A 39 -13.38 3.30 -3.57
C SER A 39 -13.26 4.68 -4.23
N GLU A 40 -14.23 5.00 -5.09
CA GLU A 40 -14.48 6.38 -5.57
C GLU A 40 -14.74 7.34 -4.41
N GLU A 41 -15.30 6.84 -3.30
CA GLU A 41 -15.44 7.58 -2.05
C GLU A 41 -14.08 7.95 -1.43
N VAL A 42 -13.12 7.01 -1.40
CA VAL A 42 -11.74 7.29 -0.92
C VAL A 42 -11.07 8.34 -1.80
N LYS A 43 -11.24 8.29 -3.13
CA LYS A 43 -10.70 9.34 -4.02
C LYS A 43 -11.30 10.70 -3.68
N ARG A 44 -12.63 10.78 -3.53
CA ARG A 44 -13.34 12.02 -3.20
C ARG A 44 -12.92 12.59 -1.84
N GLU A 45 -12.76 11.74 -0.83
CA GLU A 45 -12.30 12.17 0.49
C GLU A 45 -10.82 12.59 0.47
N MET A 46 -9.97 11.91 -0.28
CA MET A 46 -8.59 12.32 -0.50
C MET A 46 -8.48 13.68 -1.20
N GLU A 47 -9.31 13.95 -2.20
CA GLU A 47 -9.37 15.27 -2.83
C GLU A 47 -9.78 16.38 -1.85
N LYS A 48 -10.74 16.11 -0.96
CA LYS A 48 -11.12 17.06 0.10
C LYS A 48 -9.96 17.33 1.04
N LYS A 49 -9.29 16.27 1.52
CA LYS A 49 -8.13 16.40 2.41
C LYS A 49 -6.95 17.10 1.75
N ALA A 50 -6.73 16.90 0.45
CA ALA A 50 -5.72 17.63 -0.30
C ALA A 50 -6.01 19.14 -0.35
N LYS A 51 -7.27 19.53 -0.60
CA LYS A 51 -7.69 20.94 -0.57
C LYS A 51 -7.53 21.55 0.82
N GLU A 52 -7.92 20.80 1.86
CA GLU A 52 -7.75 21.20 3.26
C GLU A 52 -6.28 21.45 3.59
N PHE A 53 -5.39 20.51 3.25
CA PHE A 53 -3.95 20.62 3.47
C PHE A 53 -3.33 21.85 2.81
N VAL A 54 -3.70 22.13 1.55
CA VAL A 54 -3.25 23.34 0.84
C VAL A 54 -3.80 24.60 1.51
N SER A 55 -5.07 24.60 1.92
CA SER A 55 -5.68 25.76 2.59
C SER A 55 -5.06 26.07 3.96
N GLN A 56 -4.54 25.04 4.64
CA GLN A 56 -3.90 25.14 5.95
C GLN A 56 -2.38 25.44 5.85
N GLY A 57 -1.90 25.87 4.68
CA GLY A 57 -0.52 26.30 4.48
C GLY A 57 0.46 25.17 4.14
N SER A 58 -0.04 24.00 3.73
CA SER A 58 0.78 22.87 3.29
C SER A 58 1.80 22.38 4.33
N GLN A 59 1.46 22.46 5.61
CA GLN A 59 2.31 22.00 6.71
C GLN A 59 1.91 20.61 7.18
N ILE A 60 2.91 19.72 7.30
CA ILE A 60 2.70 18.35 7.78
C ILE A 60 2.40 18.34 9.29
N TYR A 61 3.03 19.25 10.03
CA TYR A 61 2.85 19.38 11.47
C TYR A 61 2.12 20.69 11.75
N GLN A 62 0.96 20.59 12.38
CA GLN A 62 0.25 21.74 12.92
C GLN A 62 0.58 21.86 14.42
N PRO A 63 0.71 23.09 14.94
CA PRO A 63 0.92 23.32 16.37
C PRO A 63 -0.23 22.81 17.23
#